data_AF-A0A950DE65-F1
#
_entry.id   AF-A0A950DE65-F1
#
_cell.length_a   1.000
_cell.length_b   1.000
_cell.length_c   1.000
_cell.angle_alpha   90.00
_cell.angle_beta   90.00
_cell.angle_gamma   90.00
#
_symmetry.space_group_name_H-M   'P 1'
#
loop_
_entity.id
_entity.type
_entity.pdbx_description
1 polymer ?
#
loop_
_entity_poly.entity_id
_entity_poly.type
_entity_poly.pdbx_seq_one_letter_code
_entity_poly.pdbx_strand_id
1 'polypeptide(L)'
;MFAPAVAGGDGEHIRGVTIITARRLSWQLRGDGLELGGVRLPRALETQHLAVTGKSGAGKSNLIRGVLRQIAARQEVGVVLDPDREYLGEFYRPERGDMVLNPLDERCPFWTPWLELRPRLRRAGRGSSGRIAVPRSAAPGRRRLDAVHPPLQPDALPESA
;
A
#
# COMPACT_ATOMS: atom_id res chain seq x y z
N MET A 1 15.92 -1.12 -28.13
CA MET A 1 15.02 -2.11 -28.73
C MET A 1 15.63 -3.48 -28.43
N PHE A 2 15.10 -4.24 -27.47
CA PHE A 2 15.57 -5.61 -27.22
C PHE A 2 14.79 -6.51 -28.17
N ALA A 3 15.46 -7.04 -29.19
CA ALA A 3 14.92 -8.15 -29.94
C ALA A 3 14.87 -9.37 -29.00
N PRO A 4 13.77 -10.13 -28.94
CA PRO A 4 13.83 -11.43 -28.30
C PRO A 4 14.85 -12.24 -29.10
N ALA A 5 15.77 -12.90 -28.40
CA ALA A 5 16.47 -14.03 -28.98
C ALA A 5 15.39 -15.07 -29.30
N VAL A 6 14.88 -15.02 -30.53
CA VAL A 6 14.23 -16.17 -31.13
C VAL A 6 15.33 -17.22 -31.12
N ALA A 7 15.10 -18.32 -30.40
CA ALA A 7 15.97 -19.48 -30.44
C ALA A 7 15.97 -20.01 -31.88
N GLY A 8 16.83 -19.44 -32.71
CA GLY A 8 17.33 -20.02 -33.95
C GLY A 8 18.59 -20.78 -33.57
N GLY A 9 18.44 -22.09 -33.41
CA GLY A 9 19.50 -23.01 -33.03
C GLY A 9 18.88 -24.18 -32.28
N ASP A 10 18.96 -25.37 -32.88
CA ASP A 10 18.46 -26.64 -32.37
C ASP A 10 19.26 -27.14 -31.15
N GLY A 11 19.43 -26.28 -30.15
CA GLY A 11 20.10 -26.58 -28.89
C GLY A 11 19.10 -26.97 -27.82
N GLU A 12 19.19 -28.21 -27.34
CA GLU A 12 18.42 -28.68 -26.20
C GLU A 12 18.58 -27.72 -24.99
N HIS A 13 17.46 -27.28 -24.41
CA HIS A 13 17.49 -26.45 -23.21
C HIS A 13 17.94 -27.29 -22.02
N ILE A 14 19.19 -27.08 -21.58
CA ILE A 14 19.80 -27.90 -20.53
C ILE A 14 19.28 -27.49 -19.14
N ARG A 15 19.41 -26.21 -18.75
CA ARG A 15 18.95 -25.64 -17.46
C ARG A 15 18.82 -24.11 -17.54
N GLY A 16 18.12 -23.51 -16.57
CA GLY A 16 18.10 -22.06 -16.34
C GLY A 16 16.76 -21.40 -16.70
N VAL A 17 16.82 -20.10 -16.98
CA VAL A 17 15.64 -19.30 -17.35
C VAL A 17 15.27 -19.58 -18.81
N THR A 18 14.03 -19.98 -19.03
CA THR A 18 13.46 -20.09 -20.39
C THR A 18 12.63 -18.87 -20.71
N ILE A 19 12.88 -18.25 -21.86
CA ILE A 19 12.02 -17.20 -22.41
C ILE A 19 10.92 -17.87 -23.23
N ILE A 20 9.66 -17.63 -22.86
CA ILE A 20 8.49 -18.14 -23.55
C ILE A 20 7.55 -16.99 -23.90
N THR A 21 6.65 -17.21 -24.85
CA THR A 21 5.63 -16.22 -25.20
C THR A 21 4.63 -16.02 -24.07
N ALA A 22 4.04 -14.83 -23.98
CA ALA A 22 2.99 -14.54 -23.00
C ALA A 22 1.83 -15.54 -23.09
N ARG A 23 1.44 -15.94 -24.31
CA ARG A 23 0.41 -16.99 -24.52
C ARG A 23 0.80 -18.33 -23.90
N ARG A 24 2.05 -18.78 -24.09
CA ARG A 24 2.53 -20.05 -23.50
C ARG A 24 2.62 -19.95 -21.98
N LEU A 25 3.10 -18.81 -21.46
CA LEU A 25 3.15 -18.54 -20.03
C LEU A 25 1.74 -18.56 -19.40
N SER A 26 0.77 -17.86 -19.98
CA SER A 26 -0.62 -17.86 -19.51
C SER A 26 -1.21 -19.27 -19.47
N TRP A 27 -0.94 -20.10 -20.49
CA TRP A 27 -1.36 -21.50 -20.53
C TRP A 27 -0.71 -22.38 -19.46
N GLN A 28 0.55 -22.14 -19.12
CA GLN A 28 1.28 -22.88 -18.09
C GLN A 28 0.85 -22.47 -16.68
N LEU A 29 0.65 -21.16 -16.46
CA LEU A 29 0.23 -20.63 -15.17
C LEU A 29 -1.22 -21.00 -14.85
N ARG A 30 -2.11 -20.99 -15.85
CA ARG A 30 -3.57 -21.16 -15.67
C ARG A 30 -4.10 -20.27 -14.54
N GLY A 31 -3.64 -19.03 -14.50
CA GLY A 31 -3.89 -18.14 -13.38
C GLY A 31 -5.36 -17.74 -13.24
N ASP A 32 -5.79 -17.59 -12.00
CA ASP A 32 -7.11 -17.17 -11.53
C ASP A 32 -7.06 -15.87 -10.70
N GLY A 33 -5.85 -15.38 -10.43
CA GLY A 33 -5.56 -14.18 -9.66
C GLY A 33 -5.38 -12.93 -10.51
N LEU A 34 -4.49 -12.04 -10.08
CA LEU A 34 -4.20 -10.74 -10.69
C LEU A 34 -3.68 -10.90 -12.12
N GLU A 35 -4.16 -10.05 -13.01
CA GLU A 35 -3.68 -9.94 -14.38
C GLU A 35 -2.65 -8.81 -14.50
N LEU A 36 -1.47 -9.15 -15.02
CA LEU A 36 -0.35 -8.24 -15.24
C LEU A 36 0.07 -8.34 -16.71
N GLY A 37 -0.06 -7.25 -17.47
CA GLY A 37 0.40 -7.20 -18.87
C GLY A 37 -0.19 -8.29 -19.77
N GLY A 38 -1.45 -8.69 -19.55
CA GLY A 38 -2.13 -9.75 -20.31
C GLY A 38 -1.83 -11.17 -19.85
N VAL A 39 -1.11 -11.35 -18.74
CA VAL A 39 -0.86 -12.66 -18.11
C VAL A 39 -1.53 -12.69 -16.75
N ARG A 40 -2.38 -13.69 -16.51
CA ARG A 40 -3.01 -13.90 -15.21
C ARG A 40 -2.14 -14.78 -14.32
N LEU A 41 -1.82 -14.29 -13.14
CA LEU A 41 -1.09 -15.04 -12.13
C LEU A 41 -2.02 -15.98 -11.37
N PRO A 42 -1.56 -17.15 -10.91
CA PRO A 42 -2.27 -17.93 -9.91
C PRO A 42 -2.41 -17.14 -8.61
N ARG A 43 -3.56 -17.25 -7.93
CA ARG A 43 -3.84 -16.55 -6.67
C ARG A 43 -2.75 -16.78 -5.61
N ALA A 44 -2.19 -17.99 -5.55
CA ALA A 44 -1.11 -18.36 -4.64
C ALA A 44 0.21 -17.59 -4.86
N LEU A 45 0.41 -16.96 -6.03
CA LEU A 45 1.58 -16.12 -6.28
C LEU A 45 1.38 -14.66 -5.83
N GLU A 46 0.14 -14.20 -5.64
CA GLU A 46 -0.13 -12.81 -5.23
C GLU A 46 0.48 -12.49 -3.85
N THR A 47 0.52 -13.47 -2.96
CA THR A 47 1.07 -13.33 -1.60
C THR A 47 2.60 -13.38 -1.54
N GLN A 48 3.28 -13.62 -2.67
CA GLN A 48 4.75 -13.67 -2.74
C GLN A 48 5.38 -12.31 -3.05
N HIS A 49 4.55 -11.27 -3.11
CA HIS A 49 4.92 -9.91 -3.49
C HIS A 49 5.37 -9.78 -4.95
N LEU A 50 5.22 -8.58 -5.52
CA LEU A 50 5.57 -8.28 -6.90
C LEU A 50 6.53 -7.09 -6.93
N ALA A 51 7.64 -7.25 -7.65
CA ALA A 51 8.57 -6.17 -7.93
C ALA A 51 8.37 -5.69 -9.38
N VAL A 52 8.00 -4.42 -9.55
CA VAL A 52 7.79 -3.80 -10.87
C VAL A 52 8.90 -2.77 -11.11
N THR A 53 9.72 -3.01 -12.13
CA THR A 53 10.88 -2.17 -12.47
C THR A 53 10.82 -1.66 -13.91
N GLY A 54 11.44 -0.51 -14.16
CA GLY A 54 11.47 0.14 -15.47
C GLY A 54 11.79 1.63 -15.40
N LYS A 55 12.20 2.23 -16.52
CA LYS A 55 12.48 3.68 -16.61
C LYS A 55 11.21 4.53 -16.42
N SER A 56 11.37 5.85 -16.26
CA SER A 56 10.22 6.76 -16.35
C SER A 56 9.54 6.60 -17.71
N GLY A 57 8.21 6.66 -17.74
CA GLY A 57 7.42 6.41 -18.95
C GLY A 57 7.27 4.93 -19.37
N ALA A 58 7.91 3.97 -18.68
CA ALA A 58 7.81 2.54 -19.04
C ALA A 58 6.45 1.88 -18.71
N GLY A 59 5.47 2.65 -18.23
CA GLY A 59 4.12 2.14 -17.93
C GLY A 59 3.93 1.52 -16.54
N LYS A 60 4.88 1.65 -15.62
CA LYS A 60 4.76 1.14 -14.23
C LYS A 60 3.48 1.59 -13.54
N SER A 61 3.19 2.90 -13.58
CA SER A 61 1.99 3.46 -12.96
C SER A 61 0.70 2.92 -13.62
N ASN A 62 0.71 2.68 -14.93
CA ASN A 62 -0.44 2.06 -15.62
C ASN A 62 -0.66 0.60 -15.18
N LEU A 63 0.41 -0.16 -15.00
CA LEU A 63 0.32 -1.51 -14.45
C LEU A 63 -0.23 -1.50 -13.02
N ILE A 64 0.23 -0.60 -12.16
CA ILE A 64 -0.27 -0.43 -10.78
C ILE A 64 -1.76 -0.06 -10.79
N ARG A 65 -2.20 0.88 -11.64
CA ARG A 65 -3.63 1.22 -11.80
C ARG A 65 -4.45 -0.01 -12.21
N GLY A 66 -3.94 -0.84 -13.11
CA GLY A 66 -4.58 -2.10 -13.50
C GLY A 66 -4.74 -3.07 -12.31
N VAL A 67 -3.74 -3.16 -11.44
CA VAL A 67 -3.82 -3.95 -10.20
C VAL A 67 -4.85 -3.36 -9.24
N LEU A 68 -4.82 -2.05 -8.99
CA LEU A 68 -5.78 -1.39 -8.08
C LEU A 68 -7.23 -1.53 -8.54
N ARG A 69 -7.50 -1.44 -9.85
CA ARG A 69 -8.84 -1.70 -10.41
C ARG A 69 -9.30 -3.13 -10.16
N GLN A 70 -8.39 -4.11 -10.25
CA GLN A 70 -8.72 -5.51 -9.96
C GLN A 70 -8.99 -5.73 -8.47
N ILE A 71 -8.18 -5.15 -7.58
CA ILE A 71 -8.41 -5.20 -6.12
C ILE A 71 -9.76 -4.58 -5.78
N ALA A 72 -10.07 -3.40 -6.34
CA ALA A 72 -11.36 -2.74 -6.12
C ALA A 72 -12.53 -3.57 -6.66
N ALA A 73 -12.41 -4.17 -7.85
CA ALA A 73 -13.43 -5.04 -8.43
C ALA A 73 -13.67 -6.32 -7.60
N ARG A 74 -12.64 -6.80 -6.89
CA ARG A 74 -12.75 -7.93 -5.95
C ARG A 74 -13.24 -7.52 -4.55
N GLN A 75 -13.47 -6.23 -4.32
CA GLN A 75 -13.81 -5.66 -3.00
C GLN A 75 -12.77 -6.01 -1.92
N GLU A 76 -11.50 -6.06 -2.33
CA GLU A 76 -10.37 -6.32 -1.44
C GLU A 76 -9.75 -5.02 -0.94
N VAL A 77 -9.02 -5.10 0.17
CA VAL A 77 -8.37 -3.93 0.80
C VAL A 77 -7.01 -3.68 0.16
N GLY A 78 -6.74 -2.42 -0.19
CA GLY A 78 -5.43 -1.96 -0.64
C GLY A 78 -4.94 -0.80 0.21
N VAL A 79 -3.64 -0.80 0.52
CA VAL A 79 -2.93 0.34 1.11
C VAL A 79 -2.00 0.90 0.05
N VAL A 80 -2.21 2.16 -0.33
CA VAL A 80 -1.46 2.80 -1.41
C VAL A 80 -0.63 3.93 -0.83
N LEU A 81 0.69 3.85 -1.05
CA LEU A 81 1.59 4.97 -0.80
C LEU A 81 1.59 5.86 -2.04
N ASP A 82 1.08 7.08 -1.88
CA ASP A 82 0.82 7.99 -3.00
C ASP A 82 1.41 9.39 -2.74
N PRO A 83 2.75 9.55 -2.83
CA PRO A 83 3.40 10.83 -2.59
C PRO A 83 2.98 11.90 -3.60
N ASP A 84 2.76 11.51 -4.85
CA ASP A 84 2.41 12.41 -5.96
C ASP A 84 0.89 12.65 -6.08
N ARG A 85 0.08 11.99 -5.23
CA ARG A 85 -1.39 12.08 -5.19
C ARG A 85 -2.10 11.67 -6.49
N GLU A 86 -1.46 10.85 -7.31
CA GLU A 86 -2.01 10.42 -8.59
C GLU A 86 -3.11 9.34 -8.44
N TYR A 87 -3.04 8.53 -7.40
CA TYR A 87 -3.98 7.43 -7.16
C TYR A 87 -5.16 7.88 -6.30
N LEU A 88 -4.92 8.79 -5.37
CA LEU A 88 -5.93 9.34 -4.48
C LEU A 88 -7.09 9.93 -5.29
N GLY A 89 -6.81 10.75 -6.30
CA GLY A 89 -7.84 11.34 -7.16
C GLY A 89 -8.67 10.32 -7.95
N GLU A 90 -8.05 9.22 -8.38
CA GLU A 90 -8.70 8.21 -9.22
C GLU A 90 -9.53 7.21 -8.39
N PHE A 91 -8.96 6.70 -7.29
CA PHE A 91 -9.48 5.53 -6.58
C PHE A 91 -10.23 5.82 -5.29
N TYR A 92 -10.00 6.98 -4.65
CA TYR A 92 -10.63 7.32 -3.38
C TYR A 92 -12.16 7.44 -3.51
N ARG A 93 -12.90 6.74 -2.67
CA ARG A 93 -14.36 6.81 -2.55
C ARG A 93 -14.75 6.91 -1.09
N PRO A 94 -15.14 8.10 -0.57
CA PRO A 94 -15.53 8.24 0.83
C PRO A 94 -16.77 7.41 1.17
N GLU A 95 -17.68 7.20 0.22
CA GLU A 95 -18.91 6.40 0.41
C GLU A 95 -18.61 4.92 0.64
N ARG A 96 -17.46 4.44 0.15
CA ARG A 96 -16.96 3.07 0.40
C ARG A 96 -16.32 2.93 1.78
N GLY A 97 -16.02 4.05 2.46
CA GLY A 97 -15.28 4.07 3.71
C GLY A 97 -13.76 4.12 3.54
N ASP A 98 -13.27 4.59 2.38
CA ASP A 98 -11.83 4.76 2.17
C ASP A 98 -11.26 5.81 3.13
N MET A 99 -10.02 5.58 3.59
CA MET A 99 -9.32 6.45 4.52
C MET A 99 -8.13 7.13 3.84
N VAL A 100 -7.96 8.43 4.09
CA VAL A 100 -6.75 9.17 3.72
C VAL A 100 -5.91 9.35 4.97
N LEU A 101 -4.67 8.85 4.98
CA LEU A 101 -3.74 9.05 6.09
C LEU A 101 -2.66 10.07 5.69
N ASN A 102 -3.01 11.35 5.81
CA ASN A 102 -2.10 12.47 5.57
C ASN A 102 -2.46 13.61 6.53
N PRO A 103 -1.62 13.96 7.51
CA PRO A 103 -1.96 14.96 8.55
C PRO A 103 -2.23 16.37 8.00
N LEU A 104 -1.85 16.65 6.74
CA LEU A 104 -2.11 17.91 6.05
C LEU A 104 -3.42 17.89 5.24
N ASP A 105 -4.14 16.76 5.22
CA ASP A 105 -5.42 16.60 4.52
C ASP A 105 -6.58 16.68 5.52
N GLU A 106 -7.59 17.49 5.21
CA GLU A 106 -8.77 17.68 6.07
C GLU A 106 -9.59 16.40 6.27
N ARG A 107 -9.48 15.45 5.35
CA ARG A 107 -10.18 14.15 5.42
C ARG A 107 -9.45 13.16 6.33
N CYS A 108 -8.24 13.49 6.78
CA CYS A 108 -7.43 12.59 7.58
C CYS A 108 -8.08 12.38 8.95
N PRO A 109 -8.38 11.12 9.33
CA PRO A 109 -8.80 10.84 10.68
C PRO A 109 -7.63 11.12 11.64
N PHE A 110 -7.97 11.44 12.88
CA PHE A 110 -6.97 11.46 13.94
C PHE A 110 -6.42 10.04 14.12
N TRP A 111 -5.11 9.89 13.92
CA TRP A 111 -4.43 8.62 14.10
C TRP A 111 -3.03 8.83 14.68
N THR A 112 -2.66 7.97 15.61
CA THR A 112 -1.29 7.87 16.12
C THR A 112 -0.97 6.40 16.39
N PRO A 113 0.30 5.96 16.30
CA PRO A 113 0.67 4.57 16.61
C PRO A 113 0.25 4.11 18.01
N TRP A 114 0.14 5.04 18.96
CA TRP A 114 -0.29 4.78 20.33
C TRP A 114 -1.71 4.18 20.41
N LEU A 115 -2.58 4.52 19.45
CA LEU A 115 -3.96 4.00 19.41
C LEU A 115 -4.02 2.50 19.07
N GLU A 116 -2.99 1.95 18.44
CA GLU A 116 -2.91 0.52 18.10
C GLU A 116 -2.43 -0.34 19.28
N LEU A 117 -1.92 0.28 20.34
CA LEU A 117 -1.46 -0.41 21.53
C LEU A 117 -2.65 -1.02 22.27
N ARG A 118 -2.85 -2.32 22.10
CA ARG A 118 -3.76 -3.08 22.96
C ARG A 118 -3.09 -3.31 24.32
N PRO A 119 -3.69 -2.93 25.45
CA PRO A 119 -3.17 -3.29 26.76
C PRO A 119 -3.00 -4.80 26.85
N ARG A 120 -1.77 -5.28 27.08
CA ARG A 120 -1.49 -6.71 27.26
C ARG A 120 -2.15 -7.30 28.52
N LEU A 121 -2.65 -6.47 29.45
CA LEU A 121 -3.38 -6.92 30.64
C LEU A 121 -4.87 -7.15 30.35
N ARG A 122 -5.19 -8.28 29.71
CA ARG A 122 -6.52 -8.91 29.79
C ARG A 122 -6.43 -10.44 29.99
N ARG A 123 -5.51 -10.87 30.86
CA ARG A 123 -5.57 -12.17 31.56
C ARG A 123 -5.10 -12.02 33.00
N ALA A 124 -5.88 -11.29 33.80
CA ALA A 124 -6.03 -11.50 35.24
C ALA A 124 -7.19 -10.64 35.72
N GLY A 125 -8.23 -11.27 36.28
CA GLY A 125 -9.13 -10.66 37.27
C GLY A 125 -9.97 -9.44 36.87
N ARG A 126 -11.27 -9.69 36.68
CA ARG A 126 -12.42 -8.85 37.09
C ARG A 126 -12.14 -7.40 37.55
N GLY A 127 -12.73 -6.43 36.84
CA GLY A 127 -13.24 -5.18 37.44
C GLY A 127 -12.38 -3.92 37.30
N SER A 128 -12.46 -3.25 36.15
CA SER A 128 -12.61 -1.77 36.06
C SER A 128 -12.59 -1.32 34.60
N SER A 129 -13.50 -0.41 34.29
CA SER A 129 -13.83 0.06 32.95
C SER A 129 -12.83 1.12 32.49
N GLY A 130 -11.67 0.70 31.96
CA GLY A 130 -10.74 1.59 31.26
C GLY A 130 -11.25 1.90 29.86
N ARG A 131 -12.19 2.83 29.72
CA ARG A 131 -12.59 3.37 28.41
C ARG A 131 -11.45 4.27 27.91
N ILE A 132 -10.71 3.83 26.89
CA ILE A 132 -9.96 4.76 26.04
C ILE A 132 -11.02 5.53 25.26
N ALA A 133 -11.28 6.78 25.67
CA ALA A 133 -12.13 7.68 24.92
C ALA A 133 -11.38 8.10 23.65
N VAL A 134 -11.71 7.47 22.53
CA VAL A 134 -11.34 8.00 21.20
C VAL A 134 -12.24 9.21 20.96
N PRO A 135 -11.70 10.41 20.67
CA PRO A 135 -12.52 11.53 20.28
C PRO A 135 -13.27 11.14 19.01
N ARG A 136 -14.62 11.17 19.04
CA ARG A 136 -15.41 11.08 17.81
C ARG A 136 -15.02 12.30 16.96
N SER A 137 -14.48 12.03 15.77
CA SER A 137 -14.28 13.04 14.73
C SER A 137 -15.60 13.78 14.53
N ALA A 138 -15.62 15.05 14.94
CA ALA A 138 -16.66 15.99 14.60
C ALA A 138 -16.11 16.87 13.47
N ALA A 139 -16.58 16.64 12.25
CA ALA A 139 -16.71 17.70 11.27
C ALA A 139 -18.22 18.01 11.17
N PRO A 140 -18.65 19.29 11.08
CA PRO A 140 -17.99 20.38 10.37
C PRO A 140 -17.84 21.68 11.18
N GLY A 141 -16.88 22.54 10.79
CA GLY A 141 -16.81 23.93 11.24
C GLY A 141 -15.51 24.29 11.96
N ARG A 142 -14.64 25.02 11.24
CA ARG A 142 -13.39 25.67 11.66
C ARG A 142 -13.22 25.87 13.17
N ARG A 143 -12.08 25.41 13.71
CA ARG A 143 -11.29 26.18 14.70
C ARG A 143 -9.80 26.08 14.35
N ARG A 144 -9.13 27.23 14.54
CA ARG A 144 -7.70 27.47 14.37
C ARG A 144 -6.85 26.31 14.92
N LEU A 145 -5.78 26.00 14.19
CA LEU A 145 -4.63 25.28 14.73
C LEU A 145 -3.99 26.15 15.82
N ASP A 146 -4.40 25.94 17.07
CA ASP A 146 -3.53 26.24 18.20
C ASP A 146 -2.58 25.06 18.33
N ALA A 147 -1.30 25.34 18.11
CA ALA A 147 -0.21 24.38 18.11
C ALA A 147 -0.22 23.52 19.38
N VAL A 148 -0.49 22.22 19.25
CA VAL A 148 -0.20 21.23 20.30
C VAL A 148 1.20 20.69 20.05
N HIS A 149 2.18 21.57 20.19
CA HIS A 149 3.55 21.20 20.50
C HIS A 149 4.15 22.37 21.29
N PRO A 150 4.50 22.20 22.58
CA PRO A 150 5.36 23.19 23.22
C PRO A 150 6.67 23.26 22.43
N PRO A 151 7.28 24.45 22.26
CA PRO A 151 8.56 24.57 21.58
C PRO A 151 9.57 23.69 22.30
N LEU A 152 10.32 22.88 21.55
CA LEU A 152 11.50 22.19 22.05
C LEU A 152 12.45 23.27 22.60
N GLN A 153 12.61 23.31 23.92
CA GLN A 153 13.59 24.18 24.53
C GLN A 153 14.99 23.68 24.14
N PRO A 154 15.92 24.56 23.74
CA PRO A 154 17.29 24.15 23.46
C PRO A 154 17.90 23.59 24.76
N ASP A 155 18.48 22.40 24.67
CA ASP A 155 19.22 21.79 25.77
C ASP A 155 20.28 22.76 26.28
N ALA A 156 20.10 23.25 27.51
CA ALA A 156 21.12 23.99 28.21
C ALA A 156 22.29 23.03 28.51
N LEU A 157 23.40 23.22 27.81
CA LEU A 157 24.68 22.64 28.21
C LEU A 157 25.00 23.12 29.65
N PRO A 158 25.43 22.23 30.56
CA PRO A 158 25.86 22.67 31.88
C PRO A 158 27.16 23.48 31.74
N GLU A 159 27.10 24.76 32.09
CA GLU A 159 28.30 25.52 32.43
C GLU A 159 28.90 24.95 33.71
N SER A 160 30.16 24.51 33.63
CA SER A 160 31.02 24.34 34.80
C SER A 160 32.42 24.87 34.51
N ALA A 161 32.79 25.90 35.30
CA ALA A 161 34.12 26.35 35.74
C ALA A 161 35.17 26.74 34.68
#